data_AF-A0A402AKD4-F1
#
_entry.id   AF-A0A402AKD4-F1
#
_cell.length_a   1.000
_cell.length_b   1.000
_cell.length_c   1.000
_cell.angle_alpha   90.00
_cell.angle_beta   90.00
_cell.angle_gamma   90.00
#
_symmetry.space_group_name_H-M   'P 1'
#
loop_
_entity.id
_entity.type
_entity.pdbx_description
1 polymer ?
#
loop_
_entity_poly.entity_id
_entity_poly.type
_entity_poly.pdbx_seq_one_letter_code
_entity_poly.pdbx_strand_id
1 'polypeptide(L)'
;MAHQDPKQEIINRLTRLLVSRSSKVPAGSLDEGTQESRNKTLQFLKERSLPGRRAYIVVFENEQGSEVYFTCYVEEDSQGNWQFRGAAGDGIMGHNPGPVVERAWANLGGGGMPDHFYAGGFVADHEQNVARVRLIAKSGTMVEDKVENGMVLFLSDQHVDLPIQAELYDAAGTLIYNHKVLG
;
A
#
# COMPACT_ATOMS: atom_id res chain seq x y z
N MET A 1 5.63 -3.23 -29.88
CA MET A 1 5.99 -4.17 -28.79
C MET A 1 4.89 -4.04 -27.75
N ALA A 2 4.31 -5.14 -27.27
CA ALA A 2 3.28 -5.07 -26.24
C ALA A 2 3.93 -4.57 -24.95
N HIS A 3 3.52 -3.40 -24.47
CA HIS A 3 3.98 -2.88 -23.20
C HIS A 3 3.53 -3.84 -22.09
N GLN A 4 4.46 -4.27 -21.25
CA GLN A 4 4.19 -5.11 -20.09
C GLN A 4 3.22 -4.39 -19.15
N ASP A 5 2.25 -5.10 -18.58
CA ASP A 5 1.34 -4.51 -17.60
C ASP A 5 2.05 -4.37 -16.24
N PRO A 6 2.16 -3.16 -15.65
CA PRO A 6 2.75 -2.96 -14.32
C PRO A 6 2.09 -3.83 -13.23
N LYS A 7 0.79 -4.13 -13.35
CA LYS A 7 0.07 -4.99 -12.42
C LYS A 7 0.59 -6.42 -12.44
N GLN A 8 1.04 -6.90 -13.60
CA GLN A 8 1.59 -8.24 -13.74
C GLN A 8 2.86 -8.43 -12.90
N GLU A 9 3.68 -7.39 -12.74
CA GLU A 9 4.88 -7.46 -11.88
C GLU A 9 4.53 -7.59 -10.40
N ILE A 10 3.46 -6.92 -9.97
CA ILE A 10 2.96 -7.05 -8.60
C ILE A 10 2.42 -8.46 -8.37
N ILE A 11 1.61 -8.98 -9.30
CA ILE A 11 1.08 -10.35 -9.25
C ILE A 11 2.24 -11.36 -9.18
N ASN A 12 3.23 -11.23 -10.07
CA ASN A 12 4.41 -12.10 -10.12
C ASN A 12 5.17 -12.07 -8.78
N ARG A 13 5.38 -10.88 -8.22
CA ARG A 13 6.13 -10.72 -6.97
C ARG A 13 5.39 -11.30 -5.78
N LEU A 14 4.11 -10.96 -5.61
CA LEU A 14 3.32 -11.41 -4.46
C LEU A 14 3.07 -12.91 -4.52
N THR A 15 2.82 -13.46 -5.71
CA THR A 15 2.69 -14.92 -5.90
C THR A 15 3.95 -15.65 -5.44
N ARG A 16 5.15 -15.16 -5.80
CA ARG A 16 6.43 -15.75 -5.35
C ARG A 16 6.59 -15.69 -3.83
N LEU A 17 6.23 -14.58 -3.19
CA LEU A 17 6.30 -14.45 -1.73
C LEU A 17 5.36 -15.42 -1.02
N LEU A 18 4.17 -15.63 -1.58
CA LEU A 18 3.17 -16.56 -1.04
C LEU A 18 3.58 -18.02 -1.22
N VAL A 19 4.20 -18.38 -2.34
CA VAL A 19 4.71 -19.74 -2.57
C VAL A 19 5.95 -20.04 -1.69
N SER A 20 6.82 -19.04 -1.51
CA SER A 20 8.08 -19.21 -0.76
C SER A 20 7.90 -19.35 0.75
N ARG A 21 6.76 -18.93 1.32
CA ARG A 21 6.43 -19.18 2.73
C ARG A 21 5.87 -20.59 2.97
N SER A 22 5.35 -21.24 1.94
CA SER A 22 4.78 -22.60 2.01
C SER A 22 5.85 -23.71 2.04
N SER A 23 7.12 -23.42 1.80
CA SER A 23 8.20 -24.42 1.69
C SER A 23 8.97 -24.67 3.00
N LYS A 24 8.27 -24.79 4.13
CA LYS A 24 8.77 -25.58 5.27
C LYS A 24 8.00 -26.90 5.33
N VAL A 25 8.34 -27.81 4.43
CA VAL A 25 7.88 -29.20 4.48
C VAL A 25 8.82 -29.96 5.44
N PRO A 26 8.34 -30.54 6.55
CA PRO A 26 9.08 -31.59 7.26
C PRO A 26 9.16 -32.80 6.31
N ALA A 27 10.33 -33.42 6.20
CA ALA A 27 10.50 -34.62 5.40
C ALA A 27 9.51 -35.72 5.85
N GLY A 28 8.46 -35.96 5.06
CA GLY A 28 7.49 -37.02 5.31
C GLY A 28 6.25 -36.91 4.42
N SER A 29 6.01 -37.96 3.63
CA SER A 29 4.86 -38.27 2.75
C SER A 29 4.57 -37.33 1.57
N LEU A 30 4.90 -37.83 0.37
CA LEU A 30 4.24 -37.48 -0.88
C LEU A 30 2.78 -37.93 -0.81
N ASP A 31 1.86 -37.01 -0.58
CA ASP A 31 0.50 -37.12 -1.08
C ASP A 31 0.41 -36.26 -2.34
N GLU A 32 0.49 -36.92 -3.50
CA GLU A 32 0.13 -36.36 -4.80
C GLU A 32 -1.40 -36.23 -4.86
N GLY A 33 -1.93 -35.25 -4.14
CA GLY A 33 -3.34 -34.89 -4.12
C GLY A 33 -3.47 -33.40 -4.40
N THR A 34 -3.53 -33.06 -5.69
CA THR A 34 -4.13 -31.86 -6.28
C THR A 34 -4.55 -30.78 -5.27
N GLN A 35 -3.57 -30.01 -4.76
CA GLN A 35 -3.85 -28.74 -4.10
C GLN A 35 -4.15 -27.72 -5.19
N GLU A 36 -5.29 -27.91 -5.88
CA GLU A 36 -5.88 -26.89 -6.73
C GLU A 36 -5.90 -25.62 -5.91
N SER A 37 -5.10 -24.65 -6.37
CA SER A 37 -4.90 -23.37 -5.74
C SER A 37 -6.27 -22.83 -5.36
N ARG A 38 -6.56 -22.72 -4.05
CA ARG A 38 -7.53 -21.73 -3.59
C ARG A 38 -7.11 -20.45 -4.30
N ASN A 39 -7.93 -20.00 -5.25
CA ASN A 39 -7.67 -18.83 -6.04
C ASN A 39 -7.50 -17.68 -5.05
N LYS A 40 -6.26 -17.40 -4.65
CA LYS A 40 -5.93 -16.28 -3.77
C LYS A 40 -6.33 -15.05 -4.57
N THR A 41 -7.46 -14.46 -4.21
CA THR A 41 -8.07 -13.35 -4.94
C THR A 41 -7.20 -12.12 -4.73
N LEU A 42 -6.33 -11.82 -5.69
CA LEU A 42 -5.57 -10.57 -5.70
C LEU A 42 -6.45 -9.48 -6.31
N GLN A 43 -6.72 -8.43 -5.54
CA GLN A 43 -7.53 -7.29 -5.94
C GLN A 43 -6.71 -6.01 -5.86
N PHE A 44 -6.86 -5.14 -6.86
CA PHE A 44 -6.28 -3.80 -6.85
C PHE A 44 -7.37 -2.83 -6.40
N LEU A 45 -7.20 -2.21 -5.24
CA LEU A 45 -8.21 -1.34 -4.64
C LEU A 45 -8.00 0.13 -4.97
N LYS A 46 -6.73 0.55 -5.12
CA LYS A 46 -6.38 1.93 -5.43
C LYS A 46 -5.11 2.01 -6.26
N GLU A 47 -5.03 3.01 -7.14
CA GLU A 47 -3.88 3.24 -8.03
C GLU A 47 -3.51 4.74 -8.05
N ARG A 48 -2.21 5.02 -8.10
CA ARG A 48 -1.64 6.33 -8.40
C ARG A 48 -0.53 6.17 -9.43
N SER A 49 -0.45 7.12 -10.36
CA SER A 49 0.47 7.04 -11.49
C SER A 49 1.16 8.38 -11.73
N LEU A 50 2.45 8.31 -12.05
CA LEU A 50 3.31 9.37 -12.56
C LEU A 50 4.03 8.85 -13.81
N PRO A 51 4.68 9.70 -14.63
CA PRO A 51 5.51 9.21 -15.73
C PRO A 51 6.53 8.18 -15.23
N GLY A 52 6.51 6.98 -15.84
CA GLY A 52 7.39 5.87 -15.50
C GLY A 52 7.20 5.25 -14.10
N ARG A 53 6.18 5.64 -13.33
CA ARG A 53 6.01 5.19 -11.94
C ARG A 53 4.55 4.92 -11.59
N ARG A 54 4.29 3.84 -10.87
CA ARG A 54 2.95 3.55 -10.35
C ARG A 54 3.01 2.99 -8.94
N ALA A 55 2.02 3.35 -8.15
CA ALA A 55 1.77 2.77 -6.85
C ALA A 55 0.35 2.19 -6.80
N TYR A 56 0.18 1.13 -6.01
CA TYR A 56 -1.07 0.40 -5.87
C TYR A 56 -1.32 0.05 -4.42
N ILE A 57 -2.58 0.06 -4.00
CA ILE A 57 -3.01 -0.74 -2.85
C ILE A 57 -3.61 -2.02 -3.39
N VAL A 58 -3.06 -3.15 -2.95
CA VAL A 58 -3.53 -4.48 -3.31
C VAL A 58 -3.96 -5.24 -2.08
N VAL A 59 -4.98 -6.08 -2.24
CA VAL A 59 -5.48 -6.99 -1.21
C VAL A 59 -5.44 -8.41 -1.73
N PHE A 60 -5.09 -9.35 -0.87
CA PHE A 60 -5.23 -10.77 -1.16
C PHE A 60 -5.52 -11.58 0.10
N GLU A 61 -6.12 -12.75 -0.07
CA GLU A 61 -6.34 -13.71 1.01
C GLU A 61 -5.06 -14.48 1.35
N ASN A 62 -4.63 -14.41 2.60
CA ASN A 62 -3.50 -15.20 3.11
C ASN A 62 -3.92 -16.65 3.41
N GLU A 63 -2.98 -17.49 3.85
CA GLU A 63 -3.23 -18.92 4.12
C GLU A 63 -4.23 -19.17 5.26
N GLN A 64 -4.43 -18.18 6.13
CA GLN A 64 -5.38 -18.23 7.24
C GLN A 64 -6.78 -17.75 6.83
N GLY A 65 -7.00 -17.42 5.55
CA GLY A 65 -8.28 -16.88 5.06
C GLY A 65 -8.47 -15.40 5.40
N SER A 66 -7.44 -14.71 5.91
CA SER A 66 -7.52 -13.28 6.22
C SER A 66 -7.11 -12.46 5.01
N GLU A 67 -7.87 -11.42 4.70
CA GLU A 67 -7.49 -10.45 3.68
C GLU A 67 -6.37 -9.55 4.21
N VAL A 68 -5.24 -9.51 3.50
CA VAL A 68 -4.07 -8.69 3.85
C VAL A 68 -3.85 -7.67 2.74
N TYR A 69 -3.52 -6.44 3.10
CA TYR A 69 -3.20 -5.40 2.13
C TYR A 69 -1.71 -5.06 2.07
N PHE A 70 -1.27 -4.61 0.90
CA PHE A 70 0.05 -4.04 0.66
C PHE A 70 -0.06 -2.78 -0.18
N THR A 71 0.76 -1.79 0.14
CA THR A 71 1.10 -0.70 -0.76
C THR A 71 2.27 -1.14 -1.62
N CYS A 72 2.09 -1.32 -2.93
CA CYS A 72 3.11 -1.76 -3.87
C CYS A 72 3.56 -0.62 -4.78
N TYR A 73 4.84 -0.61 -5.14
CA TYR A 73 5.46 0.39 -6.01
C TYR A 73 6.21 -0.29 -7.16
N VAL A 74 5.95 0.18 -8.38
CA VAL A 74 6.58 -0.26 -9.62
C VAL A 74 7.09 0.94 -10.42
N GLU A 75 8.17 0.72 -11.15
CA GLU A 75 8.85 1.75 -11.93
C GLU A 75 9.32 1.19 -13.26
N GLU A 76 9.17 1.98 -14.32
CA GLU A 76 9.63 1.68 -15.67
C GLU A 76 11.13 1.92 -15.76
N ASP A 77 11.87 0.96 -16.30
CA ASP A 77 13.30 1.11 -16.57
C ASP A 77 13.58 1.86 -17.89
N SER A 78 14.86 2.09 -18.20
CA SER A 78 15.28 2.82 -19.41
C SER A 78 14.93 2.10 -20.72
N GLN A 79 14.54 0.83 -20.66
CA GLN A 79 14.11 0.04 -21.81
C GLN A 79 12.58 0.01 -21.96
N GLY A 80 11.84 0.64 -21.05
CA GLY A 80 10.39 0.65 -21.04
C GLY A 80 9.75 -0.57 -20.37
N ASN A 81 10.51 -1.34 -19.57
CA ASN A 81 9.97 -2.49 -18.84
C ASN A 81 9.62 -2.08 -17.41
N TRP A 82 8.48 -2.56 -16.91
CA TRP A 82 8.08 -2.33 -15.53
C TRP A 82 8.85 -3.24 -14.58
N GLN A 83 9.28 -2.69 -13.46
CA GLN A 83 10.03 -3.38 -12.41
C GLN A 83 9.34 -3.18 -11.07
N PHE A 84 9.17 -4.26 -10.31
CA PHE A 84 8.76 -4.16 -8.90
C PHE A 84 9.90 -3.56 -8.06
N ARG A 85 9.63 -2.45 -7.37
CA ARG A 85 10.63 -1.70 -6.61
C ARG A 85 10.45 -1.80 -5.10
N GLY A 86 9.23 -2.04 -4.63
CA GLY A 86 9.00 -2.21 -3.20
C GLY A 86 7.55 -2.46 -2.85
N ALA A 87 7.33 -2.92 -1.63
CA ALA A 87 6.03 -2.89 -0.99
C ALA A 87 6.18 -2.61 0.50
N ALA A 88 5.13 -2.03 1.08
CA ALA A 88 5.01 -1.78 2.51
C ALA A 88 3.62 -2.18 2.98
N GLY A 89 3.53 -2.59 4.25
CA GLY A 89 2.30 -3.07 4.88
C GLY A 89 2.27 -4.58 5.05
N ASP A 90 1.38 -5.00 5.94
CA ASP A 90 1.01 -6.38 6.26
C ASP A 90 -0.30 -6.40 7.07
N GLY A 91 -1.07 -5.30 6.99
CA GLY A 91 -2.25 -5.13 7.81
C GLY A 91 -3.40 -6.00 7.31
N ILE A 92 -4.21 -6.46 8.25
CA ILE A 92 -5.40 -7.27 7.98
C ILE A 92 -6.57 -6.33 7.72
N MET A 93 -7.31 -6.56 6.63
CA MET A 93 -8.54 -5.82 6.31
C MET A 93 -9.54 -5.94 7.46
N GLY A 94 -10.30 -4.88 7.73
CA GLY A 94 -11.34 -4.87 8.77
C GLY A 94 -10.82 -4.78 10.21
N HIS A 95 -9.50 -4.81 10.44
CA HIS A 95 -8.93 -4.44 11.73
C HIS A 95 -8.72 -2.94 11.82
N ASN A 96 -8.98 -2.37 13.01
CA ASN A 96 -8.86 -0.94 13.22
C ASN A 96 -7.37 -0.54 13.22
N PRO A 97 -6.88 0.16 12.19
CA PRO A 97 -5.46 0.35 11.99
C PRO A 97 -4.98 1.62 12.70
N GLY A 98 -4.23 1.46 13.78
CA GLY A 98 -3.68 2.60 14.53
C GLY A 98 -3.53 2.31 16.02
N PRO A 99 -3.02 3.27 16.80
CA PRO A 99 -3.07 3.17 18.24
C PRO A 99 -4.54 3.11 18.69
N VAL A 100 -4.82 2.51 19.85
CA VAL A 100 -6.17 2.52 20.45
C VAL A 100 -6.46 3.95 20.93
N VAL A 101 -6.80 4.82 20.00
CA VAL A 101 -7.11 6.23 20.24
C VAL A 101 -8.52 6.51 19.74
N GLU A 102 -9.25 7.35 20.47
CA GLU A 102 -10.61 7.77 20.09
C GLU A 102 -10.59 8.91 19.05
N ARG A 103 -9.60 8.92 18.14
CA ARG A 103 -9.44 9.99 17.15
C ARG A 103 -9.05 9.46 15.78
N ALA A 104 -9.38 10.22 14.75
CA ALA A 104 -9.01 9.91 13.38
C ALA A 104 -7.48 9.73 13.23
N TRP A 105 -7.08 8.69 12.50
CA TRP A 105 -5.66 8.32 12.36
C TRP A 105 -5.34 7.76 10.97
N ALA A 106 -4.24 8.20 10.37
CA ALA A 106 -3.73 7.63 9.13
C ALA A 106 -2.61 6.63 9.42
N ASN A 107 -2.88 5.33 9.24
CA ASN A 107 -1.88 4.28 9.37
C ASN A 107 -1.24 3.97 8.01
N LEU A 108 -0.07 4.56 7.77
CA LEU A 108 0.59 4.53 6.46
C LEU A 108 1.88 3.73 6.50
N GLY A 109 2.08 2.90 5.48
CA GLY A 109 3.35 2.26 5.14
C GLY A 109 3.85 2.77 3.79
N GLY A 110 5.15 2.91 3.62
CA GLY A 110 5.72 3.47 2.40
C GLY A 110 7.24 3.32 2.30
N GLY A 111 7.79 3.89 1.23
CA GLY A 111 9.21 3.79 0.92
C GLY A 111 9.64 4.75 -0.20
N GLY A 112 10.88 4.59 -0.66
CA GLY A 112 11.41 5.32 -1.81
C GLY A 112 11.86 6.76 -1.55
N MET A 113 11.91 7.21 -0.29
CA MET A 113 12.54 8.49 0.03
C MET A 113 14.05 8.49 -0.32
N PRO A 114 14.59 9.64 -0.74
CA PRO A 114 13.89 10.92 -0.85
C PRO A 114 13.20 11.18 -2.21
N ASP A 115 13.58 10.51 -3.32
CA ASP A 115 13.20 10.95 -4.68
C ASP A 115 12.13 10.08 -5.39
N HIS A 116 11.77 8.94 -4.79
CA HIS A 116 10.81 7.96 -5.31
C HIS A 116 9.70 7.68 -4.30
N PHE A 117 9.29 8.72 -3.56
CA PHE A 117 8.36 8.58 -2.44
C PHE A 117 7.02 7.95 -2.87
N TYR A 118 6.65 6.90 -2.17
CA TYR A 118 5.30 6.34 -2.16
C TYR A 118 4.90 6.00 -0.73
N ALA A 119 3.62 6.16 -0.41
CA ALA A 119 3.04 5.73 0.85
C ALA A 119 1.56 5.41 0.68
N GLY A 120 1.03 4.50 1.48
CA GLY A 120 -0.39 4.17 1.43
C GLY A 120 -0.81 3.35 2.63
N GLY A 121 -2.12 3.31 2.84
CA GLY A 121 -2.70 2.54 3.93
C GLY A 121 -4.09 3.03 4.28
N PHE A 122 -4.47 2.77 5.52
CA PHE A 122 -5.82 3.00 6.01
C PHE A 122 -5.96 4.27 6.83
N VAL A 123 -7.16 4.80 6.83
CA VAL A 123 -7.62 5.86 7.71
C VAL A 123 -8.62 5.27 8.69
N ALA A 124 -8.25 5.22 9.97
CA ALA A 124 -9.20 4.99 11.05
C ALA A 124 -10.02 6.28 11.22
N ASP A 125 -11.29 6.25 10.82
CA ASP A 125 -12.13 7.45 10.74
C ASP A 125 -12.68 7.90 12.11
N HIS A 126 -13.11 6.94 12.93
CA HIS A 126 -13.78 7.19 14.22
C HIS A 126 -14.97 8.16 14.12
N GLU A 127 -15.80 8.00 13.08
CA GLU A 127 -17.03 8.80 12.84
C GLU A 127 -16.77 10.31 12.63
N GLN A 128 -15.53 10.68 12.29
CA GLN A 128 -15.14 12.07 12.04
C GLN A 128 -15.26 12.47 10.57
N ASN A 129 -15.67 11.55 9.68
CA ASN A 129 -15.95 11.81 8.27
C ASN A 129 -14.73 12.41 7.53
N VAL A 130 -13.56 11.82 7.77
CA VAL A 130 -12.31 12.16 7.07
C VAL A 130 -12.49 11.89 5.58
N ALA A 131 -12.39 12.95 4.78
CA ALA A 131 -12.53 12.89 3.33
C ALA A 131 -11.19 13.00 2.60
N ARG A 132 -10.17 13.59 3.24
CA ARG A 132 -8.88 13.85 2.60
C ARG A 132 -7.74 13.78 3.60
N VAL A 133 -6.60 13.26 3.16
CA VAL A 133 -5.35 13.27 3.92
C VAL A 133 -4.29 14.00 3.12
N ARG A 134 -3.56 14.90 3.78
CA ARG A 134 -2.39 15.59 3.23
C ARG A 134 -1.15 15.20 4.01
N LEU A 135 -0.10 14.85 3.30
CA LEU A 135 1.23 14.65 3.84
C LEU A 135 2.07 15.91 3.62
N ILE A 136 2.79 16.31 4.65
CA ILE A 136 3.71 17.45 4.63
C ILE A 136 5.08 16.95 5.08
N ALA A 137 6.04 17.00 4.17
CA ALA A 137 7.44 16.64 4.42
C ALA A 137 8.20 17.81 5.07
N LYS A 138 9.33 17.52 5.72
CA LYS A 138 10.22 18.56 6.27
C LYS A 138 10.72 19.54 5.19
N SER A 139 10.89 19.06 3.96
CA SER A 139 11.28 19.87 2.81
C SER A 139 10.19 20.88 2.38
N GLY A 140 8.97 20.78 2.92
CA GLY A 140 7.81 21.54 2.48
C GLY A 140 7.03 20.89 1.33
N THR A 141 7.51 19.75 0.80
CA THR A 141 6.78 18.94 -0.18
C THR A 141 5.44 18.50 0.40
N MET A 142 4.37 18.71 -0.37
CA MET A 142 3.01 18.35 0.01
C MET A 142 2.41 17.39 -1.00
N VAL A 143 1.82 16.30 -0.51
CA VAL A 143 1.11 15.31 -1.34
C VAL A 143 -0.22 15.01 -0.67
N GLU A 144 -1.30 14.94 -1.44
CA GLU A 144 -2.64 14.70 -0.87
C GLU A 144 -3.41 13.63 -1.63
N ASP A 145 -4.32 12.98 -0.92
CA ASP A 145 -5.24 12.00 -1.48
C ASP A 145 -6.59 12.04 -0.77
N LYS A 146 -7.64 11.68 -1.50
CA LYS A 146 -8.98 11.48 -0.97
C LYS A 146 -9.09 10.10 -0.34
N VAL A 147 -9.83 10.03 0.77
CA VAL A 147 -10.16 8.75 1.40
C VAL A 147 -11.19 8.04 0.52
N GLU A 148 -10.84 6.87 0.02
CA GLU A 148 -11.73 6.02 -0.79
C GLU A 148 -11.72 4.63 -0.15
N ASN A 149 -12.91 4.14 0.25
CA ASN A 149 -13.04 2.88 0.98
C ASN A 149 -12.12 2.79 2.22
N GLY A 150 -11.96 3.92 2.94
CA GLY A 150 -11.09 4.02 4.11
C GLY A 150 -9.59 4.05 3.80
N MET A 151 -9.19 4.15 2.52
CA MET A 151 -7.79 4.08 2.11
C MET A 151 -7.30 5.36 1.45
N VAL A 152 -5.98 5.60 1.58
CA VAL A 152 -5.24 6.66 0.89
C VAL A 152 -3.94 6.11 0.32
N LEU A 153 -3.53 6.66 -0.83
CA LEU A 153 -2.35 6.30 -1.59
C LEU A 153 -1.69 7.55 -2.16
N PHE A 154 -0.40 7.70 -1.86
CA PHE A 154 0.45 8.83 -2.20
C PHE A 154 1.60 8.35 -3.08
N LEU A 155 1.94 9.18 -4.07
CA LEU A 155 3.09 9.01 -4.95
C LEU A 155 3.61 10.42 -5.30
N SER A 156 4.91 10.66 -5.19
CA SER A 156 5.51 11.97 -5.48
C SER A 156 6.74 11.87 -6.38
N ASP A 157 6.88 12.84 -7.27
CA ASP A 157 8.10 13.14 -8.01
C ASP A 157 8.98 14.21 -7.36
N GLN A 158 8.51 14.79 -6.27
CA GLN A 158 9.24 15.79 -5.52
C GLN A 158 10.06 15.14 -4.42
N HIS A 159 11.14 15.82 -4.03
CA HIS A 159 12.00 15.41 -2.93
C HIS A 159 11.25 15.40 -1.59
N VAL A 160 11.24 14.28 -0.89
CA VAL A 160 10.54 14.10 0.39
C VAL A 160 11.53 13.82 1.51
N ASP A 161 11.71 14.82 2.38
CA ASP A 161 12.51 14.69 3.61
C ASP A 161 11.66 14.31 4.82
N LEU A 162 12.25 13.47 5.68
CA LEU A 162 11.69 13.16 7.00
C LEU A 162 11.93 14.33 8.00
N PRO A 163 11.06 14.50 9.00
CA PRO A 163 9.82 13.73 9.23
C PRO A 163 8.68 14.14 8.29
N ILE A 164 7.67 13.25 8.19
CA ILE A 164 6.43 13.51 7.48
C ILE A 164 5.28 13.62 8.49
N GLN A 165 4.50 14.69 8.37
CA GLN A 165 3.25 14.89 9.10
C GLN A 165 2.06 14.57 8.20
N ALA A 166 1.06 13.87 8.75
CA ALA A 166 -0.26 13.74 8.15
C ALA A 166 -1.21 14.76 8.76
N GLU A 167 -2.04 15.34 7.90
CA GLU A 167 -3.19 16.17 8.24
C GLU A 167 -4.44 15.54 7.65
N LEU A 168 -5.46 15.35 8.48
CA LEU A 168 -6.72 14.71 8.12
C LEU A 168 -7.81 15.78 8.07
N TYR A 169 -8.58 15.79 6.99
CA TYR A 169 -9.57 16.83 6.70
C TYR A 169 -10.94 16.22 6.43
N ASP A 170 -11.98 16.94 6.85
CA ASP A 170 -13.36 16.64 6.46
C ASP A 170 -13.66 17.07 5.01
N ALA A 171 -14.90 16.85 4.56
CA ALA A 171 -15.36 17.24 3.22
C ALA A 171 -15.47 18.77 3.02
N ALA A 172 -15.59 19.55 4.09
CA ALA A 172 -15.60 21.02 4.05
C ALA A 172 -14.19 21.62 3.99
N GLY A 173 -13.15 20.80 4.15
CA GLY A 173 -11.76 21.24 4.21
C GLY A 173 -11.33 21.69 5.61
N THR A 174 -12.12 21.40 6.65
CA THR A 174 -11.76 21.62 8.04
C THR A 174 -10.72 20.59 8.46
N LEU A 175 -9.66 21.03 9.12
CA LEU A 175 -8.68 20.14 9.72
C LEU A 175 -9.32 19.42 10.92
N ILE A 176 -9.38 18.09 10.86
CA ILE A 176 -9.85 17.24 11.95
C ILE A 176 -8.71 16.97 12.94
N TYR A 177 -7.57 16.50 12.42
CA TYR A 177 -6.43 16.11 13.24
C TYR A 177 -5.13 16.11 12.44
N ASN A 178 -4.00 16.12 13.14
CA ASN A 178 -2.68 15.91 12.54
C ASN A 178 -1.77 15.07 13.45
N HIS A 179 -0.85 14.33 12.84
CA HIS A 179 0.15 13.55 13.56
C HIS A 179 1.38 13.27 12.71
N LYS A 180 2.49 12.95 13.37
CA LYS A 180 3.70 12.44 12.71
C LYS A 180 3.45 11.01 12.21
N VAL A 181 3.85 10.71 10.98
CA VAL A 181 3.67 9.40 10.33
C VAL A 181 5.00 8.65 10.21
N LEU A 182 6.03 9.32 9.67
CA LEU A 182 7.37 8.78 9.46
C LEU A 182 8.40 9.77 9.98
N GLY A 183 9.50 9.26 10.54
CA GLY A 183 10.16 10.00 11.60
C GLY A 183 11.57 9.69 11.94
#